data_AF-A0A1H9CVS5-F1
#
_entry.id   AF-A0A1H9CVS5-F1
#
_cell.length_a   1.000
_cell.length_b   1.000
_cell.length_c   1.000
_cell.angle_alpha   90.00
_cell.angle_beta   90.00
_cell.angle_gamma   90.00
#
_symmetry.space_group_name_H-M   'P 1'
#
loop_
_entity.id
_entity.type
_entity.pdbx_description
1 polymer ?
#
loop_
_entity_poly.entity_id
_entity_poly.type
_entity_poly.pdbx_seq_one_letter_code
_entity_poly.pdbx_strand_id
1 'polypeptide(L)'
;MNNQLLIGVLVPFLGTAFGSAMVFFMKKELSEKLNHALEGFAAGVMVAASIWSLIIPAMEQSASMGKLSFIPAVAGFWIGILFLLCLDELIPHLHMNSDEPEGMKANFKKTTMMVLAVTLHNIPEGMAVGVVYAGWLTGTSGITAAGALALALGIAIQNFPEGAIISMPLRSKGESRTRAFISGVLSGLVEPIGTIITILLAGLIVPVLPYLLCFAAGAMMYVVVEELVPEMASGKHTNVSTVMFALGFTLMMTLDVALG
;
A
#
# COMPACT_ATOMS: atom_id res chain seq x y z
N MET A 1 16.78 18.91 -1.52
CA MET A 1 16.00 18.26 -0.44
C MET A 1 14.50 18.52 -0.58
N ASN A 2 14.03 19.77 -0.62
CA ASN A 2 12.58 20.08 -0.71
C ASN A 2 11.85 19.43 -1.90
N ASN A 3 12.45 19.40 -3.10
CA ASN A 3 11.79 18.80 -4.26
C ASN A 3 11.68 17.27 -4.16
N GLN A 4 12.71 16.59 -3.64
CA GLN A 4 12.68 15.12 -3.46
C GLN A 4 11.68 14.69 -2.39
N LEU A 5 11.56 15.48 -1.32
CA LEU A 5 10.56 15.27 -0.29
C LEU A 5 9.13 15.45 -0.85
N LEU A 6 8.91 16.53 -1.60
CA LEU A 6 7.61 16.80 -2.23
C LEU A 6 7.22 15.69 -3.21
N ILE A 7 8.18 15.21 -4.00
CA ILE A 7 7.98 14.08 -4.91
C ILE A 7 7.61 12.82 -4.11
N GLY A 8 8.37 12.48 -3.05
CA GLY A 8 8.09 11.31 -2.22
C GLY A 8 6.69 11.32 -1.61
N VAL A 9 6.25 12.48 -1.11
CA VAL A 9 4.93 12.66 -0.49
C VAL A 9 3.79 12.54 -1.51
N LEU A 10 3.97 13.05 -2.74
CA LEU A 10 2.87 13.16 -3.70
C LEU A 10 2.80 12.04 -4.73
N VAL A 11 3.92 11.40 -5.06
CA VAL A 11 3.98 10.40 -6.13
C VAL A 11 3.08 9.18 -5.86
N PRO A 12 3.06 8.58 -4.65
CA PRO A 12 2.09 7.54 -4.28
C PRO A 12 0.65 7.95 -4.60
N PHE A 13 0.25 9.12 -4.08
CA PHE A 13 -1.10 9.66 -4.25
C PHE A 13 -1.46 9.92 -5.72
N LEU A 14 -0.49 10.38 -6.51
CA LEU A 14 -0.67 10.55 -7.95
C LEU A 14 -0.92 9.20 -8.65
N GLY A 15 -0.29 8.11 -8.17
CA GLY A 15 -0.61 6.75 -8.59
C GLY A 15 -2.08 6.45 -8.42
N THR A 16 -2.62 6.59 -7.20
CA THR A 16 -4.04 6.37 -6.88
C THR A 16 -4.96 7.26 -7.71
N ALA A 17 -4.60 8.53 -7.86
CA ALA A 17 -5.39 9.50 -8.62
C ALA A 17 -5.42 9.18 -10.12
N PHE A 18 -4.29 8.81 -10.72
CA PHE A 18 -4.23 8.42 -12.13
C PHE A 18 -4.90 7.08 -12.39
N GLY A 19 -4.77 6.12 -11.47
CA GLY A 19 -5.55 4.88 -11.49
C GLY A 19 -7.05 5.17 -11.49
N SER A 20 -7.49 6.02 -10.56
CA SER A 20 -8.89 6.43 -10.44
C SER A 20 -9.42 7.13 -11.69
N ALA A 21 -8.56 7.84 -12.44
CA ALA A 21 -8.94 8.52 -13.68
C ALA A 21 -9.31 7.54 -14.81
N MET A 22 -8.97 6.26 -14.70
CA MET A 22 -9.34 5.24 -15.68
C MET A 22 -10.85 5.12 -15.89
N VAL A 23 -11.66 5.50 -14.89
CA VAL A 23 -13.13 5.56 -15.00
C VAL A 23 -13.65 6.47 -16.12
N PHE A 24 -12.84 7.43 -16.59
CA PHE A 24 -13.20 8.30 -17.72
C PHE A 24 -12.94 7.66 -19.09
N PHE A 25 -11.98 6.73 -19.17
CA PHE A 25 -11.50 6.16 -20.43
C PHE A 25 -12.01 4.73 -20.66
N MET A 26 -12.33 4.00 -19.60
CA MET A 26 -12.74 2.61 -19.67
C MET A 26 -14.25 2.43 -19.78
N LYS A 27 -14.66 1.19 -20.11
CA LYS A 27 -16.06 0.75 -20.09
C LYS A 27 -16.61 0.77 -18.65
N LYS A 28 -17.90 0.45 -18.49
CA LYS A 28 -18.57 0.54 -17.17
C LYS A 28 -17.95 -0.38 -16.10
N GLU A 29 -17.32 -1.48 -16.51
CA GLU A 29 -16.74 -2.52 -15.65
C GLU A 29 -15.37 -2.98 -16.19
N LEU A 30 -14.48 -3.41 -15.29
CA LEU A 30 -13.25 -4.12 -15.62
C LEU A 30 -13.58 -5.55 -16.01
N SER A 31 -12.89 -6.11 -17.00
CA SER A 31 -12.98 -7.57 -17.23
C SER A 31 -12.28 -8.30 -16.08
N GLU A 32 -12.81 -9.45 -15.65
CA GLU A 32 -12.19 -10.30 -14.60
C GLU A 32 -10.69 -10.52 -14.82
N LYS A 33 -10.28 -10.85 -16.06
CA LYS A 33 -8.86 -11.03 -16.41
C LYS A 33 -7.99 -9.81 -16.13
N LEU A 34 -8.53 -8.61 -16.32
CA LEU A 34 -7.82 -7.36 -16.05
C LEU A 34 -7.81 -7.05 -14.56
N ASN A 35 -8.90 -7.35 -13.85
CA ASN A 35 -8.95 -7.21 -12.39
C ASN A 35 -7.87 -8.08 -11.73
N HIS A 36 -7.85 -9.37 -12.04
CA HIS A 36 -6.84 -10.31 -11.54
C HIS A 36 -5.41 -9.95 -11.96
N ALA A 37 -5.24 -9.29 -13.12
CA ALA A 37 -3.93 -8.81 -13.56
C ALA A 37 -3.44 -7.63 -12.72
N LEU A 38 -4.34 -6.68 -12.42
CA LEU A 38 -4.05 -5.48 -11.64
C LEU A 38 -3.79 -5.84 -10.17
N GLU A 39 -4.66 -6.64 -9.55
CA GLU A 39 -4.51 -7.13 -8.17
C GLU A 39 -3.23 -7.98 -8.01
N GLY A 40 -2.99 -8.91 -8.93
CA GLY A 40 -1.77 -9.73 -8.90
C GLY A 40 -0.51 -8.87 -8.99
N PHE A 41 -0.49 -7.89 -9.88
CA PHE A 41 0.64 -6.96 -10.01
C PHE A 41 0.85 -6.14 -8.73
N ALA A 42 -0.22 -5.57 -8.16
CA ALA A 42 -0.18 -4.80 -6.92
C ALA A 42 0.40 -5.64 -5.76
N ALA A 43 -0.14 -6.85 -5.56
CA ALA A 43 0.33 -7.79 -4.55
C ALA A 43 1.83 -8.12 -4.71
N GLY A 44 2.28 -8.34 -5.96
CA GLY A 44 3.69 -8.59 -6.25
C GLY A 44 4.58 -7.43 -5.81
N VAL A 45 4.21 -6.19 -6.15
CA VAL A 45 4.95 -4.99 -5.75
C VAL A 45 4.96 -4.83 -4.22
N MET A 46 3.83 -4.97 -3.55
CA MET A 46 3.72 -4.80 -2.09
C MET A 46 4.55 -5.83 -1.31
N VAL A 47 4.56 -7.10 -1.76
CA VAL A 47 5.39 -8.15 -1.15
C VAL A 47 6.88 -7.83 -1.31
N ALA A 48 7.30 -7.43 -2.51
CA ALA A 48 8.69 -7.08 -2.75
C ALA A 48 9.10 -5.82 -1.97
N ALA A 49 8.29 -4.77 -1.93
CA ALA A 49 8.54 -3.57 -1.14
C ALA A 49 8.65 -3.89 0.37
N SER A 50 7.78 -4.75 0.89
CA SER A 50 7.84 -5.23 2.27
C SER A 50 9.18 -5.88 2.62
N ILE A 51 9.73 -6.69 1.72
CA ILE A 51 10.98 -7.43 1.96
C ILE A 51 12.19 -6.51 1.81
N TRP A 52 12.34 -5.92 0.62
CA TRP A 52 13.56 -5.22 0.21
C TRP A 52 13.64 -3.81 0.75
N SER A 53 12.54 -3.05 0.73
CA SER A 53 12.57 -1.65 1.12
C SER A 53 12.28 -1.43 2.61
N LEU A 54 11.77 -2.43 3.32
CA LEU A 54 11.35 -2.29 4.71
C LEU A 54 12.03 -3.28 5.67
N ILE A 55 11.81 -4.60 5.52
CA ILE A 55 12.31 -5.60 6.47
C ILE A 55 13.84 -5.69 6.46
N ILE A 56 14.46 -5.78 5.27
CA ILE A 56 15.92 -5.84 5.15
C ILE A 56 16.58 -4.58 5.75
N PRO A 57 16.19 -3.34 5.36
CA PRO A 57 16.74 -2.12 5.95
C PRO A 57 16.55 -2.02 7.47
N ALA A 58 15.43 -2.50 8.00
CA ALA A 58 15.19 -2.54 9.45
C ALA A 58 16.17 -3.47 10.18
N MET A 59 16.44 -4.65 9.62
CA MET A 59 17.42 -5.59 10.17
C MET A 59 18.85 -5.06 10.07
N GLU A 60 19.19 -4.39 8.97
CA GLU A 60 20.51 -3.75 8.78
C GLU A 60 20.74 -2.61 9.77
N GLN A 61 19.72 -1.78 10.02
CA GLN A 61 19.78 -0.74 11.08
C GLN A 61 19.92 -1.34 12.48
N SER A 62 19.45 -2.57 12.67
CA SER A 62 19.54 -3.30 13.94
C SER A 62 20.81 -4.17 14.02
N ALA A 63 21.78 -4.00 13.13
CA ALA A 63 23.00 -4.83 13.05
C ALA A 63 23.84 -4.81 14.34
N SER A 64 23.78 -3.73 15.14
CA SER A 64 24.45 -3.64 16.44
C SER A 64 23.97 -4.70 17.45
N MET A 65 22.78 -5.28 17.25
CA MET A 65 22.25 -6.38 18.05
C MET A 65 22.82 -7.76 17.65
N GLY A 66 23.68 -7.82 16.62
CA GLY A 66 24.24 -9.07 16.10
C GLY A 66 23.15 -10.04 15.63
N LYS A 67 23.17 -11.28 16.13
CA LYS A 67 22.16 -12.32 15.79
C LYS A 67 20.73 -11.96 16.23
N LEU A 68 20.57 -10.95 17.08
CA LEU A 68 19.26 -10.50 17.58
C LEU A 68 18.65 -9.36 16.74
N SER A 69 19.25 -8.99 15.61
CA SER A 69 18.74 -7.94 14.71
C SER A 69 17.34 -8.23 14.14
N PHE A 70 16.88 -9.48 14.20
CA PHE A 70 15.52 -9.85 13.82
C PHE A 70 14.45 -9.43 14.83
N ILE A 71 14.82 -9.08 16.07
CA ILE A 71 13.83 -8.77 17.14
C ILE A 71 12.96 -7.56 16.76
N PRO A 72 13.52 -6.40 16.34
CA PRO A 72 12.70 -5.27 15.90
C PRO A 72 11.84 -5.62 14.69
N ALA A 73 12.36 -6.45 13.79
CA ALA A 73 11.63 -6.86 12.61
C ALA A 73 10.42 -7.71 12.94
N VAL A 74 10.58 -8.76 13.75
CA VAL A 74 9.47 -9.62 14.18
C VAL A 74 8.44 -8.85 15.00
N ALA A 75 8.90 -8.02 15.95
CA ALA A 75 8.01 -7.23 16.78
C ALA A 75 7.20 -6.22 15.95
N GLY A 76 7.88 -5.42 15.12
CA GLY A 76 7.24 -4.45 14.23
C GLY A 76 6.23 -5.14 13.30
N PHE A 77 6.65 -6.20 12.63
CA PHE A 77 5.82 -6.96 11.69
C PHE A 77 4.52 -7.46 12.33
N TRP A 78 4.60 -8.12 13.49
CA TRP A 78 3.39 -8.59 14.17
C TRP A 78 2.51 -7.45 14.68
N ILE A 79 3.09 -6.36 15.17
CA ILE A 79 2.30 -5.19 15.58
C ILE A 79 1.57 -4.60 14.35
N GLY A 80 2.22 -4.56 13.19
CA GLY A 80 1.59 -4.13 11.93
C GLY A 80 0.42 -5.01 11.49
N ILE A 81 0.62 -6.34 11.50
CA ILE A 81 -0.42 -7.32 11.20
C ILE A 81 -1.61 -7.16 12.15
N LEU A 82 -1.34 -7.17 13.46
CA LEU A 82 -2.39 -7.08 14.48
C LEU A 82 -3.10 -5.73 14.47
N PHE A 83 -2.39 -4.65 14.12
CA PHE A 83 -2.98 -3.33 13.98
C PHE A 83 -3.99 -3.29 12.85
N LEU A 84 -3.65 -3.78 11.65
CA LEU A 84 -4.63 -3.82 10.57
C LEU A 84 -5.75 -4.81 10.84
N LEU A 85 -5.45 -6.00 11.36
CA LEU A 85 -6.50 -6.95 11.76
C LEU A 85 -7.51 -6.32 12.73
N CYS A 86 -7.02 -5.56 13.72
CA CYS A 86 -7.88 -4.83 14.64
C CYS A 86 -8.71 -3.74 13.92
N LEU A 87 -8.10 -2.98 13.01
CA LEU A 87 -8.84 -1.98 12.23
C LEU A 87 -9.89 -2.61 11.32
N ASP A 88 -9.58 -3.76 10.73
CA ASP A 88 -10.45 -4.53 9.85
C ASP A 88 -11.69 -5.05 10.60
N GLU A 89 -11.49 -5.59 11.81
CA GLU A 89 -12.59 -6.01 12.69
C GLU A 89 -13.43 -4.83 13.24
N LEU A 90 -12.84 -3.66 13.40
CA LEU A 90 -13.52 -2.50 13.98
C LEU A 90 -14.25 -1.66 12.94
N ILE A 91 -13.70 -1.49 11.74
CA ILE A 91 -14.20 -0.53 10.77
C ILE A 91 -15.15 -1.23 9.80
N PRO A 92 -16.42 -0.76 9.70
CA PRO A 92 -17.37 -1.33 8.75
C PRO A 92 -16.87 -1.17 7.32
N HIS A 93 -16.57 -2.27 6.64
CA HIS A 93 -16.02 -2.27 5.30
C HIS A 93 -16.60 -3.41 4.46
N LEU A 94 -16.35 -3.36 3.15
CA LEU A 94 -16.91 -4.34 2.20
C LEU A 94 -15.87 -4.61 1.11
N HIS A 95 -15.36 -5.84 1.10
CA HIS A 95 -14.52 -6.35 0.01
C HIS A 95 -15.27 -6.32 -1.31
N MET A 96 -14.55 -6.11 -2.40
CA MET A 96 -15.12 -5.68 -3.67
C MET A 96 -15.97 -6.75 -4.34
N ASN A 97 -15.56 -8.00 -4.15
CA ASN A 97 -16.21 -9.21 -4.60
C ASN A 97 -17.09 -9.89 -3.52
N SER A 98 -17.28 -9.25 -2.35
CA SER A 98 -18.17 -9.72 -1.30
C SER A 98 -19.51 -8.97 -1.29
N ASP A 99 -20.57 -9.69 -0.94
CA ASP A 99 -21.88 -9.09 -0.65
C ASP A 99 -22.16 -8.94 0.85
N GLU A 100 -21.32 -9.54 1.69
CA GLU A 100 -21.43 -9.50 3.15
C GLU A 100 -20.45 -8.47 3.72
N PRO A 101 -20.94 -7.44 4.45
CA PRO A 101 -20.06 -6.46 5.08
C PRO A 101 -19.36 -7.04 6.31
N GLU A 102 -18.11 -6.64 6.49
CA GLU A 102 -17.26 -7.01 7.61
C GLU A 102 -17.08 -5.84 8.59
N GLY A 103 -16.47 -6.14 9.74
CA GLY A 103 -16.31 -5.21 10.84
C GLY A 103 -17.59 -4.94 11.66
N MET A 104 -17.61 -3.82 12.40
CA MET A 104 -18.79 -3.44 13.19
C MET A 104 -20.01 -3.18 12.31
N LYS A 105 -21.19 -3.57 12.76
CA LYS A 105 -22.44 -3.31 12.02
C LYS A 105 -22.70 -1.80 11.91
N ALA A 106 -22.69 -1.28 10.69
CA ALA A 106 -23.06 0.10 10.39
C ALA A 106 -24.05 0.18 9.24
N ASN A 107 -24.88 1.24 9.24
CA ASN A 107 -25.83 1.53 8.16
C ASN A 107 -25.18 2.33 7.03
N PHE A 108 -23.99 1.93 6.59
CA PHE A 108 -23.27 2.58 5.49
C PHE A 108 -23.69 2.02 4.13
N LYS A 109 -23.56 2.86 3.09
CA LYS A 109 -23.76 2.41 1.71
C LYS A 109 -22.61 1.48 1.34
N LYS A 110 -22.89 0.43 0.53
CA LYS A 110 -21.84 -0.48 0.00
C LYS A 110 -20.67 0.29 -0.63
N THR A 111 -20.94 1.36 -1.38
CA THR A 111 -19.90 2.21 -1.98
C THR A 111 -19.04 2.94 -0.95
N THR A 112 -19.63 3.35 0.18
CA THR A 112 -18.87 3.96 1.29
C THR A 112 -17.97 2.94 1.97
N MET A 113 -18.47 1.73 2.21
CA MET A 113 -17.69 0.66 2.83
C MET A 113 -16.50 0.22 1.96
N MET A 114 -16.66 0.19 0.63
CA MET A 114 -15.55 -0.06 -0.29
C MET A 114 -14.49 1.05 -0.28
N VAL A 115 -14.92 2.33 -0.24
CA VAL A 115 -13.97 3.45 -0.13
C VAL A 115 -13.23 3.40 1.21
N LEU A 116 -13.91 3.02 2.29
CA LEU A 116 -13.30 2.85 3.61
C LEU A 116 -12.25 1.74 3.61
N ALA A 117 -12.55 0.56 3.04
CA ALA A 117 -11.59 -0.55 2.91
C ALA A 117 -10.26 -0.05 2.33
N VAL A 118 -10.30 0.56 1.14
CA VAL A 118 -9.05 1.00 0.50
C VAL A 118 -8.41 2.21 1.19
N THR A 119 -9.21 3.06 1.86
CA THR A 119 -8.62 4.10 2.73
C THR A 119 -7.78 3.48 3.86
N LEU A 120 -8.17 2.31 4.40
CA LEU A 120 -7.37 1.62 5.41
C LEU A 120 -6.08 1.03 4.83
N HIS A 121 -6.13 0.55 3.59
CA HIS A 121 -4.97 -0.06 2.91
C HIS A 121 -3.90 0.97 2.56
N ASN A 122 -4.33 2.19 2.25
CA ASN A 122 -3.45 3.31 1.94
C ASN A 122 -2.73 3.91 3.17
N ILE A 123 -3.19 3.63 4.40
CA ILE A 123 -2.54 4.09 5.64
C ILE A 123 -1.12 3.50 5.77
N PRO A 124 -0.94 2.16 5.73
CA PRO A 124 0.37 1.51 5.75
C PRO A 124 1.35 2.06 4.71
N GLU A 125 0.87 2.34 3.50
CA GLU A 125 1.71 2.84 2.40
C GLU A 125 2.22 4.26 2.68
N GLY A 126 1.33 5.16 3.09
CA GLY A 126 1.72 6.50 3.51
C GLY A 126 2.71 6.46 4.68
N MET A 127 2.49 5.57 5.65
CA MET A 127 3.42 5.36 6.75
C MET A 127 4.77 4.82 6.25
N ALA A 128 4.79 3.83 5.35
CA ALA A 128 6.01 3.25 4.79
C ALA A 128 6.91 4.32 4.15
N VAL A 129 6.33 5.14 3.27
CA VAL A 129 7.04 6.26 2.64
C VAL A 129 7.53 7.24 3.71
N GLY A 130 6.67 7.58 4.67
CA GLY A 130 7.02 8.49 5.76
C GLY A 130 8.19 8.01 6.62
N VAL A 131 8.22 6.73 6.99
CA VAL A 131 9.28 6.13 7.80
C VAL A 131 10.61 6.14 7.04
N VAL A 132 10.61 5.74 5.77
CA VAL A 132 11.84 5.73 4.96
C VAL A 132 12.35 7.14 4.71
N TYR A 133 11.49 8.11 4.37
CA TYR A 133 11.89 9.49 4.22
C TYR A 133 12.37 10.13 5.53
N ALA A 134 11.78 9.78 6.68
CA ALA A 134 12.27 10.21 7.99
C ALA A 134 13.67 9.66 8.28
N GLY A 135 13.92 8.38 7.97
CA GLY A 135 15.23 7.75 8.08
C GLY A 135 16.29 8.44 7.22
N TRP A 136 15.94 8.77 5.98
CA TRP A 136 16.80 9.53 5.08
C TRP A 136 17.11 10.94 5.62
N LEU A 137 16.09 11.70 6.03
CA LEU A 137 16.24 13.07 6.53
C LEU A 137 17.07 13.16 7.81
N THR A 138 17.03 12.11 8.64
CA THR A 138 17.78 12.03 9.90
C THR A 138 19.20 11.48 9.71
N GLY A 139 19.58 11.09 8.49
CA GLY A 139 20.90 10.53 8.19
C GLY A 139 21.13 9.14 8.77
N THR A 140 20.05 8.37 8.96
CA THR A 140 20.14 7.00 9.47
C THR A 140 20.88 6.12 8.47
N SER A 141 21.88 5.36 8.94
CA SER A 141 22.67 4.47 8.10
C SER A 141 21.79 3.41 7.43
N GLY A 142 21.97 3.22 6.12
CA GLY A 142 21.25 2.21 5.33
C GLY A 142 20.03 2.73 4.58
N ILE A 143 19.59 3.98 4.79
CA ILE A 143 18.52 4.59 3.98
C ILE A 143 19.09 5.72 3.11
N THR A 144 18.99 5.54 1.80
CA THR A 144 19.44 6.53 0.81
C THR A 144 18.26 7.33 0.25
N ALA A 145 18.55 8.52 -0.32
CA ALA A 145 17.54 9.30 -1.04
C ALA A 145 16.93 8.53 -2.22
N ALA A 146 17.73 7.68 -2.85
CA ALA A 146 17.35 6.93 -4.03
C ALA A 146 16.52 5.69 -3.66
N GLY A 147 16.86 4.98 -2.58
CA GLY A 147 16.01 3.92 -2.01
C GLY A 147 14.67 4.45 -1.50
N ALA A 148 14.66 5.63 -0.85
CA ALA A 148 13.43 6.31 -0.45
C ALA A 148 12.53 6.64 -1.65
N LEU A 149 13.13 7.15 -2.74
CA LEU A 149 12.43 7.41 -3.99
C LEU A 149 11.96 6.11 -4.67
N ALA A 150 12.75 5.04 -4.60
CA ALA A 150 12.41 3.73 -5.15
C ALA A 150 11.16 3.15 -4.49
N LEU A 151 11.07 3.21 -3.16
CA LEU A 151 9.87 2.80 -2.42
C LEU A 151 8.66 3.65 -2.81
N ALA A 152 8.80 4.99 -2.84
CA ALA A 152 7.70 5.88 -3.21
C ALA A 152 7.20 5.65 -4.65
N LEU A 153 8.11 5.36 -5.59
CA LEU A 153 7.77 4.98 -6.96
C LEU A 153 7.11 3.60 -7.04
N GLY A 154 7.62 2.63 -6.27
CA GLY A 154 7.02 1.30 -6.18
C GLY A 154 5.57 1.35 -5.73
N ILE A 155 5.31 2.10 -4.65
CA ILE A 155 3.96 2.36 -4.16
C ILE A 155 3.15 3.07 -5.26
N ALA A 156 3.60 4.19 -5.83
CA ALA A 156 2.85 4.86 -6.91
C ALA A 156 2.48 3.96 -8.11
N ILE A 157 3.38 3.04 -8.48
CA ILE A 157 3.17 2.08 -9.57
C ILE A 157 2.05 1.09 -9.24
N GLN A 158 1.94 0.66 -7.98
CA GLN A 158 0.96 -0.32 -7.53
C GLN A 158 -0.40 0.34 -7.17
N ASN A 159 -0.35 1.58 -6.67
CA ASN A 159 -1.52 2.41 -6.39
C ASN A 159 -2.32 2.76 -7.66
N PHE A 160 -1.68 2.75 -8.84
CA PHE A 160 -2.40 2.93 -10.11
C PHE A 160 -3.42 1.80 -10.37
N PRO A 161 -3.01 0.51 -10.35
CA PRO A 161 -3.93 -0.62 -10.28
C PRO A 161 -5.05 -0.42 -9.26
N GLU A 162 -4.73 -0.13 -8.01
CA GLU A 162 -5.72 0.01 -6.92
C GLU A 162 -6.72 1.14 -7.17
N GLY A 163 -6.27 2.32 -7.61
CA GLY A 163 -7.16 3.43 -7.94
C GLY A 163 -8.16 3.08 -9.05
N ALA A 164 -7.73 2.31 -10.06
CA ALA A 164 -8.62 1.82 -11.10
C ALA A 164 -9.62 0.79 -10.53
N ILE A 165 -9.12 -0.12 -9.69
CA ILE A 165 -9.88 -1.14 -9.01
C ILE A 165 -10.93 -0.54 -8.03
N ILE A 166 -10.73 0.65 -7.46
CA ILE A 166 -11.76 1.32 -6.63
C ILE A 166 -12.82 2.00 -7.49
N SER A 167 -12.38 2.86 -8.41
CA SER A 167 -13.26 3.78 -9.13
C SER A 167 -14.16 3.05 -10.14
N MET A 168 -13.69 1.95 -10.73
CA MET A 168 -14.43 1.21 -11.75
C MET A 168 -15.64 0.44 -11.16
N PRO A 169 -15.52 -0.28 -10.04
CA PRO A 169 -16.65 -0.88 -9.34
C PRO A 169 -17.65 0.15 -8.81
N LEU A 170 -17.20 1.30 -8.29
CA LEU A 170 -18.12 2.39 -7.90
C LEU A 170 -18.97 2.85 -9.10
N ARG A 171 -18.35 2.96 -10.27
CA ARG A 171 -19.05 3.25 -11.53
C ARG A 171 -20.01 2.12 -11.94
N SER A 172 -19.62 0.87 -11.77
CA SER A 172 -20.48 -0.30 -12.06
C SER A 172 -21.75 -0.30 -11.20
N LYS A 173 -21.61 0.02 -9.90
CA LYS A 173 -22.66 0.11 -8.88
C LYS A 173 -23.53 1.38 -8.99
N GLY A 174 -23.35 2.17 -10.06
CA GLY A 174 -24.27 3.24 -10.46
C GLY A 174 -23.80 4.67 -10.17
N GLU A 175 -22.61 4.87 -9.59
CA GLU A 175 -22.09 6.23 -9.40
C GLU A 175 -21.72 6.89 -10.73
N SER A 176 -21.75 8.23 -10.79
CA SER A 176 -21.28 8.97 -11.96
C SER A 176 -19.76 8.85 -12.09
N ARG A 177 -19.21 8.97 -13.31
CA ARG A 177 -17.74 8.91 -13.53
C ARG A 177 -16.97 9.87 -12.62
N THR A 178 -17.46 11.10 -12.52
CA THR A 178 -16.85 12.13 -11.67
C THR A 178 -16.89 11.76 -10.20
N ARG A 179 -18.01 11.20 -9.71
CA ARG A 179 -18.13 10.82 -8.30
C ARG A 179 -17.23 9.64 -7.97
N ALA A 180 -17.21 8.62 -8.81
CA ALA A 180 -16.32 7.47 -8.67
C ALA A 180 -14.83 7.87 -8.70
N PHE A 181 -14.46 8.79 -9.60
CA PHE A 181 -13.12 9.37 -9.64
C PHE A 181 -12.78 10.11 -8.34
N ILE A 182 -13.65 11.02 -7.88
CA ILE A 182 -13.42 11.78 -6.65
C ILE A 182 -13.29 10.84 -5.46
N SER A 183 -14.14 9.82 -5.36
CA SER A 183 -14.06 8.82 -4.30
C SER A 183 -12.74 8.06 -4.29
N GLY A 184 -12.23 7.62 -5.45
CA GLY A 184 -10.93 6.96 -5.54
C GLY A 184 -9.76 7.90 -5.26
N VAL A 185 -9.83 9.17 -5.66
CA VAL A 185 -8.81 10.18 -5.28
C VAL A 185 -8.82 10.43 -3.77
N LEU A 186 -10.02 10.52 -3.16
CA LEU A 186 -10.14 10.79 -1.73
C LEU A 186 -9.64 9.64 -0.87
N SER A 187 -9.78 8.37 -1.29
CA SER A 187 -9.18 7.24 -0.55
C SER A 187 -7.65 7.30 -0.56
N GLY A 188 -7.03 7.81 -1.62
CA GLY A 188 -5.57 8.03 -1.70
C GLY A 188 -5.04 9.17 -0.84
N LEU A 189 -5.90 10.10 -0.39
CA LEU A 189 -5.45 11.30 0.34
C LEU A 189 -4.79 10.97 1.69
N VAL A 190 -5.05 9.79 2.24
CA VAL A 190 -4.45 9.33 3.47
C VAL A 190 -2.95 9.04 3.33
N GLU A 191 -2.46 8.72 2.13
CA GLU A 191 -1.04 8.43 1.87
C GLU A 191 -0.14 9.66 2.16
N PRO A 192 -0.37 10.85 1.58
CA PRO A 192 0.45 12.03 1.88
C PRO A 192 0.25 12.48 3.32
N ILE A 193 -0.94 12.30 3.90
CA ILE A 193 -1.20 12.63 5.31
C ILE A 193 -0.35 11.74 6.22
N GLY A 194 -0.39 10.42 6.02
CA GLY A 194 0.40 9.44 6.77
C GLY A 194 1.91 9.67 6.60
N THR A 195 2.34 9.99 5.38
CA THR A 195 3.73 10.34 5.07
C THR A 195 4.18 11.57 5.87
N ILE A 196 3.41 12.67 5.80
CA ILE A 196 3.73 13.92 6.49
C ILE A 196 3.73 13.74 8.00
N ILE A 197 2.71 13.08 8.57
CA ILE A 197 2.63 12.83 10.02
C ILE A 197 3.87 12.07 10.48
N THR A 198 4.25 11.02 9.77
CA THR A 198 5.42 10.20 10.12
C THR A 198 6.72 11.01 10.05
N ILE A 199 6.89 11.84 9.02
CA ILE A 199 8.06 12.72 8.88
C ILE A 199 8.10 13.79 9.98
N LEU A 200 6.97 14.39 10.34
CA LEU A 200 6.91 15.38 11.42
C LEU A 200 7.29 14.77 12.78
N LEU A 201 7.03 13.48 12.96
CA LEU A 201 7.40 12.73 14.14
C LEU A 201 8.82 12.14 14.06
N ALA A 202 9.60 12.42 13.00
CA ALA A 202 10.94 11.89 12.75
C ALA A 202 11.85 11.87 13.99
N GLY A 203 11.91 12.99 14.72
CA GLY A 203 12.76 13.14 15.91
C GLY A 203 12.39 12.22 17.08
N LEU A 204 11.13 11.78 17.17
CA LEU A 204 10.66 10.83 18.19
C LEU A 204 10.85 9.38 17.73
N ILE A 205 10.89 9.14 16.42
CA ILE A 205 10.83 7.80 15.85
C ILE A 205 12.19 7.19 15.51
N VAL A 206 13.29 7.97 15.42
CA VAL A 206 14.62 7.41 15.05
C VAL A 206 15.01 6.16 15.87
N PRO A 207 14.89 6.14 17.21
CA PRO A 207 15.27 4.95 18.00
C PRO A 207 14.38 3.73 17.76
N VAL A 208 13.17 3.94 17.26
CA VAL A 208 12.17 2.89 16.99
C VAL A 208 11.95 2.67 15.49
N LEU A 209 12.78 3.28 14.64
CA LEU A 209 12.63 3.24 13.19
C LEU A 209 12.61 1.81 12.62
N PRO A 210 13.47 0.87 13.08
CA PRO A 210 13.40 -0.52 12.62
C PRO A 210 12.05 -1.19 12.93
N TYR A 211 11.44 -0.87 14.07
CA TYR A 211 10.12 -1.39 14.43
C TYR A 211 9.03 -0.82 13.51
N LEU A 212 9.13 0.47 13.17
CA LEU A 212 8.14 1.14 12.30
C LEU A 212 8.24 0.71 10.83
N LEU A 213 9.45 0.47 10.33
CA LEU A 213 9.65 -0.12 8.99
C LEU A 213 8.95 -1.47 8.90
N CYS A 214 9.19 -2.34 9.89
CA CYS A 214 8.57 -3.65 9.90
C CYS A 214 7.08 -3.61 10.26
N PHE A 215 6.62 -2.62 11.02
CA PHE A 215 5.20 -2.34 11.20
C PHE A 215 4.52 -2.08 9.86
N ALA A 216 5.08 -1.19 9.03
CA ALA A 216 4.53 -0.91 7.71
C ALA A 216 4.57 -2.17 6.82
N ALA A 217 5.66 -2.96 6.86
CA ALA A 217 5.76 -4.22 6.13
C ALA A 217 4.72 -5.26 6.56
N GLY A 218 4.51 -5.40 7.87
CA GLY A 218 3.51 -6.32 8.42
C GLY A 218 2.09 -5.90 8.04
N ALA A 219 1.78 -4.61 8.13
CA ALA A 219 0.51 -4.07 7.72
C ALA A 219 0.26 -4.26 6.20
N MET A 220 1.24 -3.99 5.33
CA MET A 220 1.11 -4.26 3.89
C MET A 220 0.96 -5.76 3.60
N MET A 221 1.65 -6.64 4.34
CA MET A 221 1.48 -8.09 4.18
C MET A 221 0.08 -8.56 4.59
N TYR A 222 -0.53 -7.94 5.61
CA TYR A 222 -1.94 -8.19 5.95
C TYR A 222 -2.84 -7.92 4.74
N VAL A 223 -2.73 -6.74 4.12
CA VAL A 223 -3.53 -6.36 2.94
C VAL A 223 -3.34 -7.36 1.80
N VAL A 224 -2.09 -7.75 1.52
CA VAL A 224 -1.80 -8.73 0.46
C VAL A 224 -2.51 -10.07 0.73
N VAL A 225 -2.44 -10.57 1.95
CA VAL A 225 -2.96 -11.90 2.30
C VAL A 225 -4.47 -11.90 2.45
N GLU A 226 -5.04 -10.88 3.08
CA GLU A 226 -6.46 -10.82 3.41
C GLU A 226 -7.31 -10.35 2.21
N GLU A 227 -6.78 -9.47 1.38
CA GLU A 227 -7.55 -8.88 0.28
C GLU A 227 -7.02 -9.31 -1.09
N LEU A 228 -5.78 -8.95 -1.44
CA LEU A 228 -5.32 -9.07 -2.83
C LEU A 228 -5.20 -10.52 -3.30
N VAL A 229 -4.71 -11.43 -2.46
CA VAL A 229 -4.58 -12.86 -2.79
C VAL A 229 -5.96 -13.52 -2.97
N PRO A 230 -6.92 -13.34 -2.06
CA PRO A 230 -8.29 -13.82 -2.26
C PRO A 230 -8.96 -13.22 -3.50
N GLU A 231 -8.82 -11.92 -3.75
CA GLU A 231 -9.44 -11.26 -4.90
C GLU A 231 -8.85 -11.75 -6.24
N MET A 232 -7.51 -11.83 -6.36
CA MET A 232 -6.85 -12.28 -7.59
C MET A 232 -7.04 -13.79 -7.87
N ALA A 233 -7.48 -14.55 -6.87
CA ALA A 233 -7.83 -15.96 -6.94
C ALA A 233 -9.34 -16.22 -7.06
N SER A 234 -10.17 -15.17 -6.97
CA SER A 234 -11.62 -15.27 -7.06
C SER A 234 -12.09 -15.62 -8.48
N GLY A 235 -13.35 -16.05 -8.61
CA GLY A 235 -13.95 -16.36 -9.91
C GLY A 235 -13.26 -17.52 -10.65
N LYS A 236 -13.03 -17.35 -11.96
CA LYS A 236 -12.45 -18.40 -12.80
C LYS A 236 -10.92 -18.42 -12.71
N HIS A 237 -10.36 -19.58 -12.37
CA HIS A 237 -8.92 -19.80 -12.32
C HIS A 237 -8.21 -19.28 -13.59
N THR A 238 -7.15 -18.51 -13.38
CA THR A 238 -6.32 -17.91 -14.43
C THR A 238 -4.86 -17.83 -13.97
N ASN A 239 -3.92 -18.03 -14.91
CA ASN A 239 -2.48 -17.84 -14.63
C ASN A 239 -2.04 -16.38 -14.75
N VAL A 240 -2.94 -15.48 -15.19
CA VAL A 240 -2.62 -14.06 -15.42
C VAL A 240 -2.20 -13.39 -14.12
N SER A 241 -2.91 -13.64 -13.02
CA SER A 241 -2.57 -13.07 -11.71
C SER A 241 -1.19 -13.51 -11.24
N THR A 242 -0.83 -14.78 -11.42
CA THR A 242 0.52 -15.30 -11.11
C THR A 242 1.62 -14.63 -11.93
N VAL A 243 1.42 -14.47 -13.24
CA VAL A 243 2.41 -13.81 -14.12
C VAL A 243 2.56 -12.33 -13.75
N MET A 244 1.44 -11.66 -13.48
CA MET A 244 1.46 -10.24 -13.09
C MET A 244 2.05 -10.02 -11.70
N PHE A 245 1.82 -10.94 -10.76
CA PHE A 245 2.51 -10.96 -9.47
C PHE A 245 4.01 -11.08 -9.64
N ALA A 246 4.48 -12.04 -10.44
CA ALA A 246 5.90 -12.19 -10.70
C ALA A 246 6.50 -10.94 -11.36
N LEU A 247 5.75 -10.28 -12.27
CA LEU A 247 6.16 -9.03 -12.90
C LEU A 247 6.26 -7.88 -11.89
N GLY A 248 5.23 -7.68 -11.06
CA GLY A 248 5.22 -6.63 -10.03
C GLY A 248 6.34 -6.83 -9.00
N PHE A 249 6.51 -8.07 -8.53
CA PHE A 249 7.56 -8.45 -7.59
C PHE A 249 8.95 -8.19 -8.14
N THR A 250 9.23 -8.65 -9.37
CA THR A 250 10.57 -8.48 -9.97
C THR A 250 10.84 -7.03 -10.37
N LEU A 251 9.81 -6.28 -10.79
CA LEU A 251 9.92 -4.84 -11.03
C LEU A 251 10.31 -4.10 -9.75
N MET A 252 9.60 -4.33 -8.64
CA MET A 252 9.86 -3.66 -7.39
C MET A 252 11.22 -4.06 -6.79
N MET A 253 11.57 -5.34 -6.82
CA MET A 253 12.91 -5.80 -6.45
C MET A 253 13.99 -5.10 -7.28
N THR A 254 13.77 -4.93 -8.59
CA THR A 254 14.72 -4.24 -9.46
C THR A 254 14.81 -2.75 -9.12
N LEU A 255 13.68 -2.09 -8.87
CA LEU A 255 13.65 -0.68 -8.46
C LEU A 255 14.46 -0.46 -7.18
N ASP A 256 14.25 -1.30 -6.18
CA ASP A 256 14.97 -1.22 -4.90
C ASP A 256 16.48 -1.48 -5.09
N VAL A 257 16.85 -2.65 -5.62
CA VAL A 257 18.26 -3.07 -5.73
C VAL A 257 19.06 -2.21 -6.70
N ALA A 258 18.44 -1.70 -7.78
CA ALA A 258 19.14 -0.88 -8.76
C ALA A 258 19.26 0.59 -8.36
N LEU A 259 18.32 1.10 -7.54
CA LEU A 259 18.29 2.52 -7.16
C LEU A 259 18.86 2.79 -5.76
N GLY A 260 18.89 1.82 -4.83
CA GLY A 260 19.65 2.00 -3.59
C GLY A 260 19.26 1.11 -2.44
#